data_AF-A0A382D331-F1
#
_entry.id   AF-A0A382D331-F1
#
_cell.length_a   1.000
_cell.length_b   1.000
_cell.length_c   1.000
_cell.angle_alpha   90.00
_cell.angle_beta   90.00
_cell.angle_gamma   90.00
#
_symmetry.space_group_name_H-M   'P 1'
#
loop_
_entity.id
_entity.type
_entity.pdbx_description
1 polymer ?
#
loop_
_entity_poly.entity_id
_entity_poly.type
_entity_poly.pdbx_seq_one_letter_code
_entity_poly.pdbx_strand_id
1 'polypeptide(L)' 'MDTVTTTTVEIAGPTGHEALELTQDQTMALVEERGDSWVFSQGAGGMMTTPQLAEADWETVGTVRIVPGLVGGLY' A
#
# COMPACT_ATOMS: atom_id res chain seq x y z
N MET A 1 -7.24 1.26 25.83
CA MET A 1 -7.19 2.15 24.66
C MET A 1 -6.61 1.30 23.57
N ASP A 2 -7.45 0.81 22.66
CA ASP A 2 -6.99 0.12 21.46
C ASP A 2 -6.22 1.16 20.64
N THR A 3 -4.90 1.07 20.66
CA THR A 3 -4.05 1.92 19.83
C THR A 3 -4.19 1.42 18.41
N VAL A 4 -4.86 2.20 17.57
CA VAL A 4 -4.96 1.87 16.15
C VAL A 4 -3.59 2.07 15.53
N THR A 5 -2.97 0.98 15.05
CA THR A 5 -1.65 1.00 14.41
C THR A 5 -1.76 1.66 13.03
N THR A 6 -0.92 2.66 12.79
CA THR A 6 -0.73 3.29 11.48
C THR A 6 0.64 2.96 10.93
N THR A 7 0.75 2.94 9.60
CA THR A 7 2.03 2.92 8.91
C THR A 7 2.06 3.97 7.80
N THR A 8 3.27 4.30 7.36
CA THR A 8 3.47 5.15 6.19
C THR A 8 3.07 4.39 4.93
N VAL A 9 2.13 4.95 4.19
CA VAL A 9 1.68 4.48 2.89
C VAL A 9 2.10 5.48 1.82
N GLU A 10 2.93 5.03 0.90
CA GLU A 10 3.38 5.81 -0.25
C GLU A 10 2.56 5.45 -1.49
N ILE A 11 1.94 6.45 -2.11
CA ILE A 11 1.16 6.28 -3.34
C ILE A 11 1.98 6.85 -4.48
N ALA A 12 2.43 5.98 -5.38
CA ALA A 12 3.18 6.41 -6.56
C ALA A 12 2.26 7.10 -7.58
N GLY A 13 2.80 8.12 -8.25
CA GLY A 13 2.12 8.85 -9.31
C GLY A 13 3.10 9.43 -10.34
N PRO A 14 2.60 10.07 -11.41
CA PRO A 14 3.43 10.54 -12.52
C PRO A 14 4.54 11.54 -12.13
N THR A 15 4.35 12.26 -11.03
CA THR A 15 5.26 13.30 -10.55
C THR A 15 6.10 12.88 -9.34
N GLY A 16 6.03 11.61 -8.91
CA GLY A 16 6.72 11.11 -7.73
C GLY A 16 5.82 10.21 -6.88
N HIS A 17 5.75 10.47 -5.57
CA HIS A 17 4.82 9.79 -4.67
C HIS A 17 4.28 10.76 -3.62
N GLU A 18 3.10 10.44 -3.10
CA GLU A 18 2.52 11.03 -1.91
C GLU A 18 2.70 10.07 -0.74
N ALA A 19 2.95 10.57 0.48
CA ALA A 19 3.08 9.76 1.68
C ALA A 19 1.97 10.13 2.69
N LEU A 20 1.26 9.12 3.19
CA LEU A 20 0.15 9.24 4.13
C LEU A 20 0.37 8.30 5.32
N GLU A 21 -0.04 8.70 6.52
CA GLU A 21 -0.12 7.78 7.67
C GLU A 21 -1.51 7.15 7.71
N LEU A 22 -1.60 5.85 7.39
CA LEU A 22 -2.87 5.14 7.27
C LEU A 22 -2.90 3.90 8.15
N THR A 23 -4.11 3.58 8.58
CA THR A 23 -4.45 2.30 9.21
C THR A 23 -4.55 1.19 8.16
N GLN A 24 -4.65 -0.05 8.63
CA GLN A 24 -4.93 -1.19 7.78
C GLN A 24 -6.18 -0.99 6.92
N ASP A 25 -7.30 -0.70 7.57
CA ASP A 25 -8.58 -0.57 6.88
C ASP A 25 -8.58 0.56 5.83
N GLN A 26 -7.96 1.70 6.16
CA GLN A 26 -7.81 2.81 5.21
C GLN A 26 -6.96 2.43 4.00
N THR A 27 -5.88 1.66 4.22
CA THR A 27 -5.00 1.22 3.13
C THR A 27 -5.68 0.18 2.26
N MET A 28 -6.43 -0.75 2.85
CA MET A 28 -7.22 -1.74 2.12
C MET A 28 -8.27 -1.06 1.24
N ALA A 29 -9.05 -0.12 1.81
CA ALA A 29 -10.03 0.65 1.05
C ALA A 29 -9.38 1.41 -0.12
N LEU A 30 -8.18 1.95 0.09
CA LEU A 30 -7.41 2.66 -0.92
C LEU A 30 -6.92 1.76 -2.06
N VAL A 31 -6.49 0.54 -1.74
CA VAL A 31 -6.09 -0.48 -2.73
C VAL A 31 -7.30 -0.91 -3.55
N GLU A 32 -8.45 -1.14 -2.90
CA GLU A 32 -9.70 -1.50 -3.57
C GLU A 32 -10.23 -0.40 -4.49
N GLU A 33 -10.21 0.87 -4.04
CA GLU A 33 -10.64 2.03 -4.83
C GLU A 33 -9.84 2.16 -6.14
N ARG A 34 -8.52 1.91 -6.07
CA ARG A 34 -7.61 2.09 -7.20
C ARG A 34 -7.56 0.89 -8.16
N GLY A 35 -8.08 -0.27 -7.77
CA GLY A 35 -8.09 -1.46 -8.62
C GLY A 35 -6.67 -2.00 -8.88
N ASP A 36 -6.32 -2.22 -10.15
CA ASP A 36 -5.05 -2.82 -10.64
C ASP A 36 -3.78 -2.11 -10.15
N SER A 37 -3.48 -2.19 -8.87
CA SER A 37 -2.31 -1.61 -8.21
C SER A 37 -1.40 -2.71 -7.71
N TRP A 38 -0.10 -2.48 -7.79
CA TRP A 38 0.91 -3.32 -7.16
C TRP A 38 1.23 -2.77 -5.78
N VAL A 39 1.16 -3.63 -4.78
CA VAL A 39 1.47 -3.26 -3.40
C VAL A 39 2.81 -3.85 -3.01
N PHE A 40 3.69 -3.04 -2.42
CA PHE A 40 4.97 -3.46 -1.87
C PHE A 40 5.01 -3.15 -0.37
N SER A 41 5.62 -4.02 0.41
CA SER A 41 5.88 -3.78 1.83
C SER A 41 7.38 -3.90 2.09
N GLN A 42 7.92 -2.93 2.82
CA GLN A 42 9.30 -2.99 3.28
C GLN A 42 9.51 -4.18 4.23
N GLY A 43 8.56 -4.42 5.15
CA GLY A 43 8.63 -5.51 6.13
C GLY A 43 8.58 -6.89 5.49
N ALA A 44 7.75 -7.06 4.45
CA ALA A 44 7.70 -8.30 3.67
C ALA A 44 8.89 -8.44 2.69
N GLY A 45 9.65 -7.36 2.45
CA GLY A 45 10.78 -7.35 1.52
C GLY A 45 10.40 -7.45 0.05
N GLY A 46 9.16 -7.14 -0.32
CA GLY A 46 8.69 -7.33 -1.69
C GLY A 46 7.21 -7.02 -1.94
N MET A 47 6.74 -7.48 -3.09
CA MET A 47 5.34 -7.31 -3.51
C MET A 47 4.42 -8.19 -2.67
N MET A 48 3.25 -7.66 -2.32
CA MET A 48 2.19 -8.36 -1.60
C MET A 48 0.91 -8.37 -2.44
N THR A 49 0.17 -9.47 -2.35
CA THR A 49 -1.21 -9.55 -2.84
C THR A 49 -2.16 -8.90 -1.83
N THR A 50 -3.37 -8.52 -2.26
CA THR A 50 -4.39 -7.94 -1.39
C THR A 50 -4.73 -8.83 -0.18
N PRO A 51 -4.90 -10.17 -0.32
CA PRO A 51 -5.07 -11.04 0.84
C PRO A 51 -3.87 -11.02 1.80
N GLN A 52 -2.64 -11.06 1.27
CA GLN A 52 -1.44 -11.01 2.11
C GLN A 52 -1.33 -9.70 2.88
N LEU A 53 -1.74 -8.57 2.29
CA LEU A 53 -1.78 -7.27 2.97
C LEU A 53 -2.86 -7.23 4.07
N ALA A 54 -4.02 -7.86 3.81
CA ALA A 54 -5.11 -7.98 4.77
C ALA A 54 -4.75 -8.87 5.98
N GLU A 55 -3.85 -9.82 5.80
CA GLU A 55 -3.38 -10.73 6.85
C GLU A 55 -2.02 -10.31 7.45
N ALA A 56 -1.46 -9.18 7.00
CA ALA A 56 -0.17 -8.70 7.46
C ALA A 56 -0.20 -8.22 8.91
N ASP A 57 0.94 -8.32 9.58
CA ASP A 57 1.16 -7.67 10.88
C ASP A 57 1.58 -6.21 10.67
N TRP A 58 0.71 -5.28 11.05
CA TRP A 58 0.90 -3.84 10.85
C TRP A 58 1.94 -3.22 11.79
N GLU A 59 2.37 -3.93 12.83
CA GLU A 59 3.52 -3.51 13.65
C GLU A 59 4.85 -3.75 12.93
N THR A 60 4.89 -4.68 11.96
CA THR A 60 6.12 -5.11 11.28
C THR A 60 6.08 -4.94 9.76
N VAL A 61 4.93 -4.57 9.17
CA VAL A 61 4.76 -4.36 7.72
C VAL A 61 5.65 -3.24 7.16
N GLY A 62 6.09 -2.31 8.00
CA GLY A 62 6.89 -1.16 7.60
C GLY A 62 6.16 -0.29 6.58
N THR A 63 6.90 0.49 5.79
CA THR A 63 6.29 1.32 4.73
C THR A 63 5.63 0.46 3.68
N VAL A 64 4.36 0.77 3.38
CA VAL A 64 3.61 0.17 2.28
C VAL A 64 3.65 1.12 1.09
N ARG A 65 4.02 0.62 -0.10
CA ARG A 65 4.01 1.41 -1.33
C ARG A 65 2.97 0.84 -2.30
N ILE A 66 2.02 1.68 -2.68
CA ILE A 66 1.01 1.40 -3.69
C ILE A 66 1.47 2.02 -5.00
N VAL A 67 1.64 1.19 -6.02
CA VAL A 67 2.04 1.59 -7.37
C VAL A 67 0.88 1.33 -8.31
N PRO A 68 0.37 2.34 -9.04
CA PRO A 68 -0.62 2.10 -10.08
C PRO A 68 -0.08 1.07 -11.08
N GLY A 69 -0.93 0.18 -11.58
CA GLY A 69 -0.53 -0.81 -12.56
C GLY A 69 0.22 -0.16 -13.72
N LEU A 70 1.33 -0.76 -14.14
CA LEU A 70 2.10 -0.28 -15.27
C LEU A 70 1.27 -0.43 -16.55
N VAL A 71 0.56 0.64 -16.93
CA VAL A 71 0.05 0.79 -18.30
C VAL A 71 1.23 1.04 -19.22
N GLY A 72 1.75 -0.04 -19.80
CA GLY A 72 2.77 0.03 -20.84
C GLY A 72 2.23 0.76 -22.06
N GLY A 73 2.59 2.04 -22.20
CA GLY A 73 2.52 2.83 -23.43
C GLY A 73 1.13 3.01 -24.03
N LEU A 74 0.43 4.08 -23.66
CA LEU A 74 -0.49 4.71 -24.60
C LEU A 74 0.37 5.38 -25.69
N TYR A 75 0.61 4.67 -26.78
CA TYR A 75 1.09 5.23 -28.05
C TYR A 75 -0.10 5.50 -28.96
#